data_AF-A0A9X2EGH5-F1
#
_entry.id   AF-A0A9X2EGH5-F1
#
_cell.length_a   1.000
_cell.length_b   1.000
_cell.length_c   1.000
_cell.angle_alpha   90.00
_cell.angle_beta   90.00
_cell.angle_gamma   90.00
#
_symmetry.space_group_name_H-M   'P 1'
#
loop_
_entity.id
_entity.type
_entity.pdbx_description
1 polymer ?
#
loop_
_entity_poly.entity_id
_entity_poly.type
_entity_poly.pdbx_seq_one_letter_code
_entity_poly.pdbx_strand_id
1 'polypeptide(L)'
;MTKSLAIVPLALALTACLGGGGEKPMILPAAVEGTANETKWVDLAREEQELREEVADARDDVQSAINKLDDAEGDLRKAEGELVEAQRAWSVYEGTPVPTGDSETIAAETKRRSEAAKNLSEAEEEVAEERGDVADARDRLAGARDTLAALETRLEQTRQERRRLEGY
;
A
#
# COMPACT_ATOMS: atom_id res chain seq x y z
N MET A 1 -23.10 45.67 2.77
CA MET A 1 -23.98 44.93 1.84
C MET A 1 -24.47 43.68 2.60
N THR A 2 -25.48 43.73 3.47
CA THR A 2 -26.92 43.46 3.19
C THR A 2 -27.10 42.16 2.38
N LYS A 3 -27.66 41.04 2.85
CA LYS A 3 -28.77 40.78 3.80
C LYS A 3 -28.70 39.37 4.39
N SER A 4 -29.02 39.23 5.68
CA SER A 4 -29.58 38.01 6.27
C SER A 4 -31.00 37.77 5.75
N LEU A 5 -31.34 36.51 5.47
CA LEU A 5 -32.73 36.06 5.32
C LEU A 5 -32.87 34.74 6.09
N ALA A 6 -33.38 34.88 7.32
CA ALA A 6 -34.02 33.80 8.05
C ALA A 6 -35.40 33.55 7.41
N ILE A 7 -35.73 32.29 7.13
CA ILE A 7 -37.10 31.87 6.78
C ILE A 7 -37.62 30.99 7.91
N VAL A 8 -38.82 31.37 8.33
CA VAL A 8 -39.58 31.05 9.53
C VAL A 8 -40.22 29.65 9.48
N PRO A 9 -40.41 28.95 10.62
CA PRO A 9 -41.21 27.74 10.70
C PRO A 9 -42.69 28.10 10.87
N LEU A 10 -43.59 27.48 10.10
CA LEU A 10 -45.04 27.60 10.34
C LEU A 10 -45.75 26.29 9.95
N ALA A 11 -45.72 25.32 10.87
CA ALA A 11 -46.58 24.15 10.85
C ALA A 11 -47.67 24.34 11.92
N LEU A 12 -48.81 24.90 11.53
CA LEU A 12 -50.03 24.84 12.32
C LEU A 12 -51.24 24.98 11.40
N ALA A 13 -51.86 23.85 11.07
CA ALA A 13 -53.23 23.80 10.60
C ALA A 13 -53.89 22.55 11.20
N LEU A 14 -54.47 22.72 12.39
CA LEU A 14 -55.59 21.91 12.82
C LEU A 14 -56.77 22.23 11.89
N THR A 15 -57.39 21.21 11.30
CA THR A 15 -58.76 21.34 10.78
C THR A 15 -59.55 20.12 11.20
N ALA A 16 -60.39 20.33 12.21
CA ALA A 16 -61.44 19.41 12.61
C ALA A 16 -62.67 19.63 11.70
N CYS A 17 -63.15 18.59 11.04
CA CYS A 17 -64.52 18.49 10.56
C CYS A 17 -65.06 17.08 10.87
N LEU A 18 -66.06 17.03 11.74
CA LEU A 18 -66.95 15.89 11.96
C LEU A 18 -67.99 15.85 10.82
N GLY A 19 -68.22 14.67 10.24
CA GLY A 19 -69.33 14.43 9.31
C GLY A 19 -69.21 13.05 8.66
N GLY A 20 -70.18 12.17 8.92
CA GLY A 20 -70.11 10.74 8.64
C GLY A 20 -70.11 10.32 7.17
N GLY A 21 -69.72 9.07 6.96
CA GLY A 21 -69.72 8.39 5.67
C GLY A 21 -68.61 7.35 5.67
N GLY A 22 -68.97 6.08 5.78
CA GLY A 22 -68.01 4.98 5.84
C GLY A 22 -67.25 4.81 4.54
N GLU A 23 -66.07 5.42 4.45
CA GLU A 23 -65.04 5.04 3.50
C GLU A 23 -63.73 4.92 4.27
N LYS A 24 -63.17 3.71 4.25
CA LYS A 24 -61.85 3.43 4.82
C LYS A 24 -60.84 4.41 4.21
N PRO A 25 -60.11 5.21 4.99
CA PRO A 25 -59.02 5.97 4.43
C PRO A 25 -57.97 4.96 3.94
N MET A 26 -57.83 4.83 2.62
CA MET A 26 -56.62 4.29 2.03
C MET A 26 -55.49 5.25 2.38
N ILE A 27 -54.77 4.93 3.45
CA ILE A 27 -53.47 5.50 3.73
C ILE A 27 -52.57 5.00 2.60
N LEU A 28 -52.34 5.85 1.60
CA LEU A 28 -51.37 5.62 0.55
C LEU A 28 -49.97 5.55 1.19
N PRO A 29 -49.23 4.45 1.07
CA PRO A 29 -47.87 4.30 1.62
C PRO A 29 -46.86 4.95 0.66
N ALA A 30 -46.94 6.27 0.44
CA ALA A 30 -46.01 6.98 -0.44
C ALA A 30 -44.90 7.75 0.31
N ALA A 31 -45.00 7.87 1.63
CA ALA A 31 -44.10 8.71 2.43
C ALA A 31 -42.94 7.95 3.11
N VAL A 32 -42.91 6.61 3.02
CA VAL A 32 -41.88 5.79 3.71
C VAL A 32 -40.63 5.58 2.85
N GLU A 33 -40.74 5.63 1.52
CA GLU A 33 -39.59 5.41 0.63
C GLU A 33 -38.64 6.62 0.57
N GLY A 34 -39.15 7.84 0.76
CA GLY A 34 -38.33 9.07 0.75
C GLY A 34 -37.34 9.14 1.90
N THR A 35 -37.75 8.73 3.12
CA THR A 35 -36.89 8.77 4.31
C THR A 35 -35.86 7.63 4.33
N ALA A 36 -36.22 6.46 3.80
CA ALA A 36 -35.32 5.31 3.72
C ALA A 36 -34.15 5.54 2.74
N ASN A 37 -34.41 6.20 1.62
CA ASN A 37 -33.34 6.60 0.70
C ASN A 37 -32.45 7.68 1.34
N GLU A 38 -33.01 8.70 1.98
CA GLU A 38 -32.24 9.76 2.68
C GLU A 38 -31.24 9.21 3.71
N THR A 39 -31.59 8.17 4.47
CA THR A 39 -30.64 7.56 5.42
C THR A 39 -29.53 6.79 4.72
N LYS A 40 -29.87 6.03 3.68
CA LYS A 40 -28.90 5.21 2.93
C LYS A 40 -27.82 6.07 2.24
N TRP A 41 -28.21 7.28 1.83
CA TRP A 41 -27.30 8.27 1.26
C TRP A 41 -26.20 8.73 2.20
N VAL A 42 -26.60 9.09 3.42
CA VAL A 42 -25.68 9.57 4.44
C VAL A 42 -24.72 8.46 4.84
N ASP A 43 -25.21 7.23 4.95
CA ASP A 43 -24.39 6.06 5.27
C ASP A 43 -23.36 5.77 4.17
N LEU A 44 -23.76 5.78 2.89
CA LEU A 44 -22.83 5.58 1.77
C LEU A 44 -21.83 6.73 1.63
N ALA A 45 -22.23 7.97 1.89
CA ALA A 45 -21.32 9.12 1.86
C ALA A 45 -20.26 9.01 2.97
N ARG A 46 -20.66 8.53 4.15
CA ARG A 46 -19.75 8.25 5.26
C ARG A 46 -18.79 7.11 4.91
N GLU A 47 -19.29 5.99 4.41
CA GLU A 47 -18.45 4.86 3.99
C GLU A 47 -17.46 5.28 2.88
N GLU A 48 -17.90 6.09 1.92
CA GLU A 48 -16.99 6.62 0.89
C GLU A 48 -15.87 7.47 1.49
N GLN A 49 -16.17 8.28 2.51
CA GLN A 49 -15.16 9.08 3.20
C GLN A 49 -14.17 8.18 3.95
N GLU A 50 -14.67 7.21 4.72
CA GLU A 50 -13.83 6.25 5.46
C GLU A 50 -12.91 5.48 4.48
N LEU A 51 -13.45 4.99 3.36
CA LEU A 51 -12.66 4.31 2.32
C LEU A 51 -11.63 5.22 1.65
N ARG A 52 -11.89 6.52 1.51
CA ARG A 52 -10.90 7.48 0.97
C ARG A 52 -9.72 7.65 1.92
N GLU A 53 -9.98 7.66 3.22
CA GLU A 53 -8.94 7.72 4.25
C GLU A 53 -8.12 6.42 4.23
N GLU A 54 -8.76 5.26 4.20
CA GLU A 54 -8.08 3.95 4.07
C GLU A 54 -7.24 3.84 2.78
N VAL A 55 -7.74 4.35 1.65
CA VAL A 55 -6.98 4.40 0.39
C VAL A 55 -5.76 5.33 0.50
N ALA A 56 -5.87 6.44 1.23
CA ALA A 56 -4.74 7.35 1.44
C ALA A 56 -3.65 6.66 2.29
N ASP A 57 -4.04 6.03 3.38
CA ASP A 57 -3.11 5.26 4.24
C ASP A 57 -2.45 4.12 3.45
N ALA A 58 -3.22 3.36 2.66
CA ALA A 58 -2.68 2.30 1.82
C ALA A 58 -1.72 2.80 0.73
N ARG A 59 -1.91 4.03 0.22
CA ARG A 59 -0.95 4.66 -0.70
C ARG A 59 0.35 5.02 0.00
N ASP A 60 0.26 5.53 1.22
CA ASP A 60 1.42 5.82 2.05
C ASP A 60 2.19 4.52 2.38
N ASP A 61 1.49 3.41 2.64
CA ASP A 61 2.10 2.09 2.82
C ASP A 61 2.81 1.59 1.55
N VAL A 62 2.18 1.74 0.37
CA VAL A 62 2.83 1.42 -0.91
C VAL A 62 4.08 2.27 -1.10
N GLN A 63 4.03 3.56 -0.83
CA GLN A 63 5.19 4.45 -0.97
C GLN A 63 6.30 4.08 0.01
N SER A 64 5.95 3.74 1.25
CA SER A 64 6.89 3.25 2.26
C SER A 64 7.56 1.95 1.82
N ALA A 65 6.80 1.02 1.24
CA ALA A 65 7.34 -0.22 0.69
C ALA A 65 8.26 -0.01 -0.53
N ILE A 66 7.95 0.97 -1.38
CA ILE A 66 8.84 1.38 -2.49
C ILE A 66 10.17 1.89 -1.93
N ASN A 67 10.13 2.80 -0.96
CA ASN A 67 11.36 3.36 -0.39
C ASN A 67 12.24 2.25 0.23
N LYS A 68 11.63 1.31 0.96
CA LYS A 68 12.37 0.16 1.52
C LYS A 68 12.98 -0.75 0.45
N LEU A 69 12.28 -0.93 -0.68
CA LEU A 69 12.82 -1.68 -1.81
C LEU A 69 14.01 -0.94 -2.44
N ASP A 70 13.90 0.37 -2.61
CA ASP A 70 15.00 1.20 -3.14
C ASP A 70 16.24 1.14 -2.23
N ASP A 71 16.04 1.18 -0.91
CA ASP A 71 17.12 1.05 0.09
C ASP A 71 17.78 -0.34 -0.03
N ALA A 72 17.00 -1.43 0.00
CA ALA A 72 17.53 -2.79 -0.13
C ALA A 72 18.24 -3.03 -1.48
N GLU A 73 17.73 -2.47 -2.58
CA GLU A 73 18.43 -2.51 -3.87
C GLU A 73 19.71 -1.68 -3.86
N GLY A 74 19.78 -0.62 -3.05
CA GLY A 74 20.99 0.14 -2.80
C GLY A 74 22.06 -0.67 -2.09
N ASP A 75 21.68 -1.36 -1.02
CA ASP A 75 22.57 -2.22 -0.22
C ASP A 75 23.06 -3.42 -1.04
N LEU A 76 22.18 -4.07 -1.81
CA LEU A 76 22.57 -5.11 -2.75
C LEU A 76 23.60 -4.63 -3.78
N ARG A 77 23.42 -3.43 -4.37
CA ARG A 77 24.41 -2.89 -5.33
C ARG A 77 25.77 -2.64 -4.68
N LYS A 78 25.78 -2.23 -3.41
CA LYS A 78 27.01 -2.04 -2.64
C LYS A 78 27.69 -3.39 -2.42
N ALA A 79 26.97 -4.40 -1.94
CA ALA A 79 27.49 -5.75 -1.74
C ALA A 79 28.00 -6.37 -3.06
N GLU A 80 27.28 -6.20 -4.17
CA GLU A 80 27.73 -6.66 -5.49
C GLU A 80 29.02 -5.94 -5.95
N GLY A 81 29.19 -4.67 -5.59
CA GLY A 81 30.43 -3.93 -5.79
C GLY A 81 31.60 -4.52 -5.02
N GLU A 82 31.41 -4.82 -3.74
CA GLU A 82 32.40 -5.45 -2.87
C GLU A 82 32.77 -6.86 -3.36
N LEU A 83 31.78 -7.64 -3.84
CA LEU A 83 32.00 -8.93 -4.48
C LEU A 83 32.87 -8.81 -5.73
N VAL A 84 32.63 -7.82 -6.59
CA VAL A 84 33.46 -7.61 -7.80
C VAL A 84 34.90 -7.26 -7.41
N GLU A 85 35.11 -6.49 -6.36
CA GLU A 85 36.45 -6.19 -5.85
C GLU A 85 37.15 -7.43 -5.28
N ALA A 86 36.43 -8.24 -4.50
CA ALA A 86 36.93 -9.50 -3.96
C ALA A 86 37.26 -10.50 -5.08
N GLN A 87 36.42 -10.62 -6.10
CA GLN A 87 36.67 -11.45 -7.28
C GLN A 87 37.91 -10.99 -8.06
N ARG A 88 38.11 -9.68 -8.23
CA ARG A 88 39.34 -9.15 -8.85
C ARG A 88 40.58 -9.47 -8.03
N ALA A 89 40.51 -9.36 -6.70
CA ALA A 89 41.61 -9.73 -5.82
C ALA A 89 41.92 -11.23 -5.91
N TRP A 90 40.89 -12.08 -5.97
CA TRP A 90 41.05 -13.53 -6.13
C TRP A 90 41.59 -13.92 -7.51
N SER A 91 41.18 -13.23 -8.57
CA SER A 91 41.62 -13.51 -9.95
C SER A 91 43.13 -13.43 -10.13
N VAL A 92 43.83 -12.66 -9.29
CA VAL A 92 45.30 -12.62 -9.24
C VAL A 92 45.89 -14.00 -8.89
N TYR A 93 45.17 -14.79 -8.10
CA TYR A 93 45.56 -16.10 -7.64
C TYR A 93 44.99 -17.23 -8.50
N GLU A 94 43.97 -16.96 -9.29
CA GLU A 94 43.36 -17.93 -10.19
C GLU A 94 44.29 -18.22 -11.38
N GLY A 95 44.64 -19.50 -11.58
CA GLY A 95 45.55 -19.91 -12.65
C GLY A 95 47.03 -19.61 -12.41
N THR A 96 47.41 -19.00 -11.29
CA THR A 96 48.83 -18.84 -10.93
C THR A 96 49.39 -20.13 -10.33
N PRO A 97 50.58 -20.57 -10.78
CA PRO A 97 51.22 -21.76 -10.24
C PRO A 97 51.48 -21.60 -8.74
N VAL A 98 51.52 -22.73 -8.02
CA VAL A 98 51.84 -22.76 -6.59
C VAL A 98 53.13 -21.96 -6.36
N PRO A 99 53.16 -21.03 -5.37
CA PRO A 99 54.33 -20.22 -5.11
C PRO A 99 55.57 -21.10 -4.90
N THR A 100 56.62 -20.80 -5.66
CA THR A 100 57.94 -21.44 -5.55
C THR A 100 58.93 -20.43 -4.99
N GLY A 101 59.78 -20.83 -4.04
CA GLY A 101 60.76 -19.96 -3.41
C GLY A 101 61.12 -20.44 -2.01
N ASP A 102 61.72 -19.57 -1.21
CA ASP A 102 62.02 -19.89 0.17
C ASP A 102 60.75 -20.08 0.99
N SER A 103 60.83 -20.87 2.07
CA SER A 103 59.67 -21.22 2.91
C SER A 103 58.88 -20.00 3.39
N GLU A 104 59.54 -18.86 3.60
CA GLU A 104 58.91 -17.61 4.02
C GLU A 104 58.04 -17.01 2.91
N THR A 105 58.53 -16.97 1.66
CA THR A 105 57.76 -16.50 0.50
C THR A 105 56.55 -17.39 0.24
N ILE A 106 56.73 -18.70 0.32
CA ILE A 106 55.63 -19.67 0.15
C ILE A 106 54.56 -19.47 1.22
N ALA A 107 54.96 -19.31 2.49
CA ALA A 107 54.02 -19.08 3.59
C ALA A 107 53.25 -17.76 3.43
N ALA A 108 53.93 -16.67 3.03
CA ALA A 108 53.31 -15.38 2.81
C ALA A 108 52.28 -15.42 1.66
N GLU A 109 52.62 -16.02 0.52
CA GLU A 109 51.71 -16.16 -0.62
C GLU A 109 50.52 -17.08 -0.31
N THR A 110 50.76 -18.19 0.39
CA THR A 110 49.68 -19.09 0.81
C THR A 110 48.70 -18.37 1.74
N LYS A 111 49.21 -17.55 2.67
CA LYS A 111 48.38 -16.72 3.55
C LYS A 111 47.54 -15.72 2.75
N ARG A 112 48.15 -14.96 1.82
CA ARG A 112 47.42 -13.98 0.99
C ARG A 112 46.33 -14.65 0.14
N ARG A 113 46.64 -15.79 -0.48
CA ARG A 113 45.66 -16.58 -1.24
C ARG A 113 44.51 -17.02 -0.33
N SER A 114 44.79 -17.50 0.88
CA SER A 114 43.74 -17.88 1.84
C SER A 114 42.87 -16.70 2.27
N GLU A 115 43.46 -15.54 2.50
CA GLU A 115 42.72 -14.31 2.86
C GLU A 115 41.83 -13.85 1.70
N ALA A 116 42.35 -13.86 0.47
CA ALA A 116 41.57 -13.51 -0.72
C ALA A 116 40.38 -14.46 -0.94
N ALA A 117 40.56 -15.77 -0.72
CA ALA A 117 39.48 -16.75 -0.81
C ALA A 117 38.41 -16.51 0.26
N LYS A 118 38.83 -16.19 1.49
CA LYS A 118 37.91 -15.89 2.61
C LYS A 118 37.07 -14.65 2.29
N ASN A 119 37.71 -13.56 1.87
CA ASN A 119 37.01 -12.32 1.54
C ASN A 119 36.03 -12.50 0.37
N LEU A 120 36.39 -13.33 -0.62
CA LEU A 120 35.48 -13.67 -1.71
C LEU A 120 34.25 -14.41 -1.19
N SER A 121 34.43 -15.43 -0.35
CA SER A 121 33.32 -16.17 0.26
C SER A 121 32.42 -15.28 1.12
N GLU A 122 33.01 -14.34 1.87
CA GLU A 122 32.24 -13.40 2.71
C GLU A 122 31.41 -12.44 1.85
N ALA A 123 31.99 -11.91 0.76
CA ALA A 123 31.25 -11.06 -0.17
C ALA A 123 30.15 -11.81 -0.94
N GLU A 124 30.35 -13.10 -1.25
CA GLU A 124 29.31 -13.95 -1.86
C GLU A 124 28.14 -14.19 -0.89
N GLU A 125 28.42 -14.38 0.39
CA GLU A 125 27.42 -14.54 1.45
C GLU A 125 26.61 -13.25 1.63
N GLU A 126 27.27 -12.09 1.73
CA GLU A 126 26.62 -10.78 1.84
C GLU A 126 25.69 -10.51 0.66
N VAL A 127 26.14 -10.76 -0.58
CA VAL A 127 25.27 -10.63 -1.77
C VAL A 127 24.07 -11.56 -1.71
N ALA A 128 24.21 -12.76 -1.16
CA ALA A 128 23.10 -13.69 -1.01
C ALA A 128 22.07 -13.20 0.03
N GLU A 129 22.54 -12.64 1.15
CA GLU A 129 21.71 -12.01 2.19
C GLU A 129 20.93 -10.82 1.62
N GLU A 130 21.61 -9.88 0.98
CA GLU A 130 20.99 -8.69 0.39
C GLU A 130 19.98 -9.01 -0.72
N ARG A 131 20.21 -10.09 -1.49
CA ARG A 131 19.21 -10.59 -2.44
C ARG A 131 17.96 -11.11 -1.76
N GLY A 132 18.11 -11.72 -0.58
CA GLY A 132 17.00 -12.11 0.27
C GLY A 132 16.18 -10.90 0.70
N ASP A 133 16.83 -9.84 1.18
CA ASP A 133 16.18 -8.61 1.63
C ASP A 133 15.44 -7.89 0.50
N VAL A 134 16.02 -7.85 -0.70
CA VAL A 134 15.32 -7.34 -1.90
C VAL A 134 14.09 -8.17 -2.23
N ALA A 135 14.15 -9.50 -2.12
CA ALA A 135 13.01 -10.35 -2.38
C ALA A 135 11.88 -10.08 -1.36
N ASP A 136 12.22 -10.02 -0.08
CA ASP A 136 11.29 -9.69 1.01
C ASP A 136 10.64 -8.30 0.82
N ALA A 137 11.42 -7.30 0.39
CA ALA A 137 10.91 -5.96 0.12
C ALA A 137 9.94 -5.95 -1.08
N ARG A 138 10.21 -6.73 -2.13
CA ARG A 138 9.31 -6.89 -3.27
C ARG A 138 7.99 -7.55 -2.88
N ASP A 139 8.04 -8.58 -2.04
CA ASP A 139 6.84 -9.26 -1.56
C ASP A 139 5.97 -8.32 -0.71
N ARG A 140 6.59 -7.50 0.16
CA ARG A 140 5.87 -6.47 0.92
C ARG A 140 5.22 -5.42 0.01
N LEU A 141 5.94 -4.97 -1.02
CA LEU A 141 5.40 -4.03 -2.01
C LEU A 141 4.21 -4.61 -2.78
N ALA A 142 4.30 -5.89 -3.17
CA ALA A 142 3.20 -6.59 -3.82
C ALA A 142 1.96 -6.63 -2.92
N GLY A 143 2.11 -7.03 -1.65
CA GLY A 143 1.01 -7.07 -0.69
C GLY A 143 0.37 -5.71 -0.41
N ALA A 144 1.17 -4.64 -0.33
CA ALA A 144 0.66 -3.28 -0.18
C ALA A 144 -0.16 -2.83 -1.41
N ARG A 145 0.30 -3.16 -2.62
CA ARG A 145 -0.43 -2.87 -3.87
C ARG A 145 -1.74 -3.63 -3.99
N ASP A 146 -1.76 -4.90 -3.57
CA ASP A 146 -2.99 -5.71 -3.58
C ASP A 146 -4.03 -5.13 -2.62
N THR A 147 -3.59 -4.69 -1.43
CA THR A 147 -4.45 -4.02 -0.46
C THR A 147 -5.03 -2.73 -1.02
N LEU A 148 -4.19 -1.88 -1.62
CA LEU A 148 -4.61 -0.64 -2.26
C LEU A 148 -5.63 -0.91 -3.39
N ALA A 149 -5.37 -1.89 -4.26
CA ALA A 149 -6.28 -2.24 -5.35
C ALA A 149 -7.65 -2.73 -4.86
N ALA A 150 -7.67 -3.49 -3.77
CA ALA A 150 -8.91 -3.94 -3.14
C ALA A 150 -9.74 -2.76 -2.59
N LEU A 151 -9.07 -1.81 -1.91
CA LEU A 151 -9.71 -0.61 -1.38
C LEU A 151 -10.24 0.31 -2.50
N GLU A 152 -9.46 0.53 -3.55
CA GLU A 152 -9.89 1.33 -4.71
C GLU A 152 -11.10 0.70 -5.41
N THR A 153 -11.13 -0.63 -5.51
CA THR A 153 -12.29 -1.37 -6.05
C THR A 153 -13.53 -1.16 -5.18
N ARG A 154 -13.41 -1.28 -3.85
CA ARG A 154 -14.52 -1.06 -2.92
C ARG A 154 -15.02 0.38 -2.96
N LEU A 155 -14.12 1.35 -2.99
CA LEU A 155 -14.45 2.78 -3.11
C LEU A 155 -15.26 3.07 -4.39
N GLU A 156 -14.87 2.48 -5.52
CA GLU A 156 -15.62 2.67 -6.77
C GLU A 156 -16.99 1.98 -6.74
N GLN A 157 -17.12 0.82 -6.10
CA GLN A 157 -18.42 0.17 -5.88
C GLN A 157 -19.36 1.04 -5.03
N THR A 158 -18.86 1.58 -3.91
CA THR A 158 -19.62 2.51 -3.06
C THR A 158 -20.05 3.75 -3.83
N ARG A 159 -19.16 4.33 -4.65
CA ARG A 159 -19.50 5.46 -5.53
C ARG A 159 -20.54 5.11 -6.58
N GLN A 160 -20.49 3.92 -7.17
CA GLN A 160 -21.50 3.46 -8.13
C GLN A 160 -22.86 3.27 -7.47
N GLU A 161 -22.92 2.65 -6.30
CA GLU A 161 -24.17 2.50 -5.56
C GLU A 161 -24.77 3.85 -5.19
N ARG A 162 -23.91 4.78 -4.73
CA ARG A 162 -24.28 6.15 -4.48
C ARG A 162 -24.89 6.79 -5.75
N ARG A 163 -24.17 6.81 -6.88
CA ARG A 163 -24.69 7.38 -8.15
C ARG A 163 -26.00 6.74 -8.62
N ARG A 164 -26.19 5.42 -8.37
CA ARG A 164 -27.44 4.73 -8.72
C ARG A 164 -28.61 5.31 -7.94
N LEU A 165 -28.45 5.53 -6.64
CA LEU A 165 -29.49 6.13 -5.83
C LEU A 165 -29.77 7.59 -6.29
N GLU A 166 -28.78 8.33 -6.80
CA GLU A 166 -28.84 9.79 -7.13
C GLU A 166 -29.72 10.04 -8.36
N GLY A 167 -29.87 9.01 -9.18
CA GLY A 167 -30.73 9.01 -10.37
C GLY A 167 -32.16 8.52 -10.13
N TYR A 168 -32.54 8.14 -8.90
CA TYR A 168 -33.91 7.81 -8.49
C TYR A 168 -34.56 8.97 -7.75
#